data_AF-A0A1J3HAD3-F1
#
_entry.id   AF-A0A1J3HAD3-F1
#
_cell.length_a   1.000
_cell.length_b   1.000
_cell.length_c   1.000
_cell.angle_alpha   90.00
_cell.angle_beta   90.00
_cell.angle_gamma   90.00
#
_symmetry.space_group_name_H-M   'P 1'
#
loop_
_entity.id
_entity.type
_entity.pdbx_description
1 polymer ?
#
loop_
_entity_poly.entity_id
_entity_poly.type
_entity_poly.pdbx_seq_one_letter_code
_entity_poly.pdbx_strand_id
1 'polypeptide(L)'
;LKELPKSIAYAGVKLLKSFPLRLLANVLAFSSPLSENIDWTNIGRLHCQMPWWEDAMVDFMISGGYNVASHIKLINHKTLV
;
A
#
# COMPACT_ATOMS: atom_id res chain seq x y z
N LEU A 1 7.95 13.97 -15.33
CA LEU A 1 7.99 12.57 -14.86
C LEU A 1 7.26 11.73 -15.88
N LYS A 2 7.84 10.64 -16.39
CA LYS A 2 7.11 9.73 -17.30
C LYS A 2 5.94 9.14 -16.50
N GLU A 3 4.72 9.26 -17.01
CA GLU A 3 3.54 8.69 -16.37
C GLU A 3 3.69 7.16 -16.27
N LEU A 4 3.29 6.59 -15.12
CA LEU A 4 3.37 5.16 -14.87
C LEU A 4 2.46 4.42 -15.86
N PRO A 5 2.98 3.51 -16.70
CA PRO A 5 2.13 2.72 -17.59
C PRO A 5 1.12 1.87 -16.81
N LYS A 6 -0.14 1.87 -17.25
CA LYS A 6 -1.24 1.16 -16.56
C LYS A 6 -0.95 -0.34 -16.37
N SER A 7 -0.30 -0.99 -17.34
CA SER A 7 0.11 -2.40 -17.25
C SER A 7 1.10 -2.66 -16.10
N ILE A 8 2.07 -1.76 -15.91
CA ILE A 8 3.02 -1.82 -14.80
C ILE A 8 2.30 -1.56 -13.47
N ALA A 9 1.36 -0.61 -13.45
CA ALA A 9 0.54 -0.36 -12.26
C ALA A 9 -0.25 -1.62 -11.84
N TYR A 10 -0.96 -2.28 -12.77
CA TYR A 10 -1.65 -3.53 -12.46
C TYR A 10 -0.71 -4.65 -11.99
N ALA A 11 0.46 -4.78 -12.61
CA ALA A 11 1.46 -5.77 -12.18
C ALA A 11 1.91 -5.51 -10.74
N GLY A 12 2.19 -4.25 -10.39
CA GLY A 12 2.54 -3.83 -9.04
C GLY A 12 1.40 -4.07 -8.04
N VAL A 13 0.17 -3.74 -8.41
CA VAL A 13 -1.03 -3.96 -7.57
C VAL A 13 -1.27 -5.46 -7.29
N LYS A 14 -1.07 -6.34 -8.28
CA LYS A 14 -1.12 -7.79 -8.08
C LYS A 14 -0.03 -8.30 -7.14
N LEU A 15 1.17 -7.74 -7.24
CA LEU A 15 2.26 -8.04 -6.31
C LEU A 15 1.90 -7.59 -4.87
N LEU A 16 1.37 -6.38 -4.71
CA LEU A 16 0.91 -5.83 -3.42
C LEU A 16 -0.24 -6.64 -2.80
N LYS A 17 -1.09 -7.27 -3.61
CA LYS A 17 -2.16 -8.17 -3.16
C LYS A 17 -1.66 -9.52 -2.64
N SER A 18 -0.43 -9.90 -3.01
CA SER A 18 0.10 -11.23 -2.71
C SER A 18 0.20 -11.48 -1.20
N PHE A 19 -0.10 -12.71 -0.80
CA PHE A 19 0.06 -13.16 0.58
C PHE A 19 1.51 -13.02 1.09
N PRO A 20 2.55 -13.51 0.38
CA PRO A 20 3.92 -13.47 0.90
C PRO A 20 4.43 -12.05 1.16
N LEU A 21 4.15 -11.10 0.27
CA LEU A 21 4.60 -9.72 0.45
C LEU A 21 3.93 -9.06 1.67
N ARG A 22 2.64 -9.31 1.87
CA ARG A 22 1.90 -8.77 3.02
C ARG A 22 2.30 -9.44 4.33
N LEU A 23 2.58 -10.74 4.31
CA LEU A 23 3.11 -11.44 5.49
C LEU A 23 4.47 -10.88 5.88
N LEU A 24 5.37 -10.68 4.91
CA LEU A 24 6.67 -10.06 5.17
C LEU A 24 6.51 -8.66 5.76
N ALA A 25 5.61 -7.84 5.21
CA ALA A 25 5.35 -6.50 5.74
C ALA A 25 4.86 -6.52 7.19
N ASN A 26 3.95 -7.45 7.54
CA ASN A 26 3.48 -7.61 8.91
C ASN A 26 4.62 -8.03 9.85
N VAL A 27 5.44 -9.01 9.47
CA VAL A 27 6.59 -9.47 10.28
C VAL A 27 7.63 -8.36 10.49
N LEU A 28 7.82 -7.48 9.51
CA LEU A 28 8.73 -6.34 9.62
C LEU A 28 8.15 -5.21 10.48
N ALA A 29 6.84 -4.97 10.40
CA ALA A 29 6.16 -3.90 11.12
C ALA A 29 5.90 -4.26 12.59
N PHE A 30 5.69 -5.55 12.90
CA PHE A 30 5.26 -6.01 14.20
C PHE A 30 6.15 -7.14 14.73
N SER A 31 6.68 -6.96 15.94
CA SER A 31 7.42 -8.00 16.66
C SER A 31 6.47 -9.01 17.35
N SER A 32 5.54 -9.58 16.58
CA SER A 32 4.55 -10.56 17.04
C SER A 32 4.91 -11.99 16.61
N PRO A 33 4.35 -13.03 17.26
CA PRO A 33 4.46 -14.41 16.78
C PRO A 33 4.00 -14.58 15.34
N LEU A 34 4.55 -15.59 14.65
CA LEU A 34 4.23 -15.86 13.24
C LEU A 34 2.75 -16.19 13.02
N SER A 35 2.11 -16.89 13.97
CA SER A 35 0.67 -17.21 13.90
C SER A 35 -0.21 -15.97 13.84
N GLU A 36 0.06 -14.99 14.70
CA GLU A 36 -0.68 -13.71 14.71
C GLU A 36 -0.45 -12.93 13.42
N ASN A 37 0.79 -12.89 12.93
CA ASN A 37 1.11 -12.25 11.65
C ASN A 37 0.37 -12.89 10.46
N ILE A 38 0.18 -14.22 10.48
CA ILE A 38 -0.61 -14.93 9.46
C ILE A 38 -2.08 -14.52 9.56
N ASP A 39 -2.66 -14.49 10.75
CA ASP A 39 -4.06 -14.08 10.95
C ASP A 39 -4.29 -12.63 10.50
N TRP A 40 -3.41 -11.72 10.88
CA TRP A 40 -3.47 -10.32 10.44
C TRP A 40 -3.26 -10.17 8.94
N THR A 41 -2.43 -11.01 8.32
CA THR A 41 -2.27 -11.02 6.87
C THR A 41 -3.57 -11.45 6.19
N ASN A 42 -4.27 -12.44 6.73
CA ASN A 42 -5.56 -12.88 6.18
C ASN A 42 -6.63 -11.79 6.32
N ILE A 43 -6.78 -11.21 7.51
CA ILE A 43 -7.74 -10.12 7.78
C ILE A 43 -7.41 -8.90 6.90
N GLY A 44 -6.14 -8.49 6.88
CA GLY A 44 -5.67 -7.35 6.10
C GLY A 44 -5.81 -7.55 4.59
N ARG A 45 -5.98 -8.77 4.10
CA ARG A 45 -6.21 -9.06 2.66
C ARG A 45 -7.66 -9.07 2.24
N LEU A 46 -8.62 -9.04 3.17
CA LEU A 46 -10.05 -9.09 2.84
C LEU A 46 -10.45 -7.97 1.87
N HIS A 47 -10.01 -6.74 2.11
CA HIS A 47 -10.30 -5.62 1.22
C HIS A 47 -9.71 -5.80 -0.20
N CYS A 48 -8.63 -6.58 -0.36
CA CYS A 48 -8.02 -6.87 -1.67
C CYS A 48 -8.81 -7.88 -2.50
N GLN A 49 -9.78 -8.57 -1.89
CA GLN A 49 -10.65 -9.53 -2.56
C GLN A 49 -11.86 -8.85 -3.23
N MET A 50 -12.07 -7.55 -2.99
CA MET A 50 -13.16 -6.80 -3.61
C MET A 50 -12.92 -6.70 -5.13
N PRO A 51 -13.96 -6.87 -5.97
CA PRO A 51 -13.80 -6.87 -7.44
C PRO A 51 -13.15 -5.61 -8.00
N TRP A 52 -13.39 -4.46 -7.36
CA TRP A 52 -12.91 -3.14 -7.77
C TRP A 52 -11.59 -2.72 -7.11
N TRP A 53 -10.99 -3.56 -6.26
CA TRP A 53 -9.81 -3.15 -5.50
C TRP A 53 -8.60 -2.85 -6.42
N GLU A 54 -8.38 -3.68 -7.43
CA GLU A 54 -7.23 -3.52 -8.32
C GLU A 54 -7.33 -2.21 -9.13
N ASP A 55 -8.52 -1.92 -9.66
CA ASP A 55 -8.78 -0.69 -10.41
C ASP A 55 -8.64 0.55 -9.54
N ALA A 56 -9.22 0.55 -8.33
CA ALA A 56 -9.11 1.67 -7.40
C ALA A 56 -7.66 1.98 -7.01
N MET A 57 -6.83 0.95 -6.82
CA MET A 57 -5.40 1.13 -6.53
C MET A 57 -4.63 1.66 -7.72
N VAL A 58 -4.91 1.16 -8.93
CA VAL A 58 -4.28 1.66 -10.17
C VAL A 58 -4.64 3.13 -10.39
N ASP A 59 -5.91 3.49 -10.23
CA ASP A 59 -6.38 4.88 -10.39
C ASP A 59 -5.69 5.80 -9.37
N PHE A 60 -5.54 5.37 -8.12
CA PHE A 60 -4.79 6.10 -7.10
C PHE A 60 -3.30 6.27 -7.46
N MET A 61 -2.65 5.23 -7.99
CA MET A 61 -1.25 5.32 -8.42
C MET A 61 -1.08 6.29 -9.60
N ILE A 62 -2.01 6.24 -10.56
CA ILE A 62 -2.01 7.12 -11.75
C ILE A 62 -2.31 8.57 -11.36
N SER A 63 -3.17 8.81 -10.36
CA SER A 63 -3.46 10.17 -9.86
C SER A 63 -2.26 10.84 -9.18
N GLY A 64 -1.13 10.13 -9.01
CA GLY A 64 0.04 10.59 -8.27
C GLY A 64 -0.04 10.32 -6.77
N GLY A 65 -1.07 9.60 -6.31
CA GLY A 65 -1.30 9.26 -4.92
C GLY A 65 -1.40 10.49 -4.01
N TYR A 66 -1.04 10.32 -2.74
CA TYR A 66 -0.88 11.43 -1.81
C TYR A 66 0.46 12.11 -2.04
N ASN A 67 0.46 13.28 -2.69
CA ASN A 67 1.66 14.11 -2.87
C ASN A 67 1.60 15.35 -1.98
N VAL A 68 2.13 15.22 -0.76
CA VAL A 68 2.21 16.31 0.23
C VAL A 68 3.59 16.97 0.28
N ALA A 69 4.53 16.59 -0.59
CA ALA A 69 5.92 17.03 -0.49
C ALA A 69 6.10 18.56 -0.55
N SER A 70 5.30 19.24 -1.37
CA SER A 70 5.29 20.71 -1.43
C SER A 70 4.74 21.36 -0.16
N HIS A 71 3.81 20.68 0.52
CA HIS A 71 3.14 21.17 1.73
C HIS A 71 4.01 21.00 2.99
N ILE A 72 4.97 20.07 2.99
CA ILE A 72 5.90 19.89 4.12
C ILE A 72 6.62 21.20 4.46
N LYS A 73 7.00 21.98 3.44
CA LYS A 73 7.68 23.29 3.63
C LYS A 73 6.79 24.37 4.25
N LEU A 74 5.48 24.16 4.29
CA LEU A 74 4.50 25.09 4.85
C LEU A 74 4.16 24.78 6.32
N ILE A 75 4.70 23.69 6.87
CA ILE A 75 4.44 23.28 8.24
C ILE A 75 5.22 24.20 9.20
N ASN A 76 4.50 25.08 9.91
CA ASN A 76 5.07 26.04 10.88
C ASN A 76 5.00 25.58 12.34
N HIS A 77 4.60 24.33 12.59
CA HIS A 77 4.45 23.76 13.92
C HIS A 77 5.21 22.43 14.03
N LYS A 78 5.69 22.11 15.25
CA LYS A 78 6.34 20.83 15.51
C LYS A 78 5.34 19.70 15.28
N THR A 79 5.69 18.77 14.40
CA THR A 79 4.89 17.58 14.06
C THR A 79 5.75 16.32 14.14
N LEU A 80 5.11 15.15 14.07
CA LEU A 80 5.76 13.83 14.07
C LEU A 80 6.17 13.36 12.67
N VAL A 81 5.95 14.19 11.64
CA VAL A 81 6.41 13.95 10.27
C VAL A 81 7.93 14.12 10.18
#